data_AF-A0A954F567-F1
#
_entry.id   AF-A0A954F567-F1
#
_cell.length_a   1.000
_cell.length_b   1.000
_cell.length_c   1.000
_cell.angle_alpha   90.00
_cell.angle_beta   90.00
_cell.angle_gamma   90.00
#
_symmetry.space_group_name_H-M   'P 1'
#
loop_
_entity.id
_entity.type
_entity.pdbx_description
1 polymer ?
#
loop_
_entity_poly.entity_id
_entity_poly.type
_entity_poly.pdbx_seq_one_letter_code
_entity_poly.pdbx_strand_id
1 'polypeptide(L)'
;MVFGRSLPKKWLDWARRIEQAAGEAGLTFFDVVFESLDAREVNALAAYGGFPERYASWRFGMDFERLQKGYTLGLSKIYELVINGDPTWAYLVNSNSAMEHKLVMAHVFGHADFFRNNLWFESTDRRMASRMSDHAARLDQHSQELGKDRVERFLDRVLALDSLLDPYLPLRQKWAAGGGRSAYDVLAFLERSAPLEEWQREIVSIVRDEAYYFLPQRQTKILNEGWACYWHCRLLTGGILDGSEIVDFAECHAGATADTPGQWNPYKLGLELLRHAERQGRDLFQIRRTHNDLSLVDDFVDEDFARRSRYFQGQTESGREWQSVKAELLLGLSWGGNPKISLDGLGAMPGQDLVLQHEHDGRDLHGGEAKRLLQGLAELWQGRVVLHTSQQGEEAVWEAGWDGVHSECA
;
A
#
# COMPACT_ATOMS: atom_id res chain seq x y z
N MET A 1 19.62 3.47 10.22
CA MET A 1 20.62 2.53 9.65
C MET A 1 21.33 3.28 8.52
N VAL A 2 22.67 3.26 8.45
CA VAL A 2 23.39 3.91 7.34
C VAL A 2 23.54 2.91 6.20
N PHE A 3 22.80 3.12 5.11
CA PHE A 3 22.96 2.33 3.90
C PHE A 3 23.72 3.14 2.83
N GLY A 4 24.44 2.41 1.99
CA GLY A 4 25.42 2.92 1.03
C GLY A 4 26.32 1.81 0.48
N ARG A 5 25.80 0.57 0.46
CA ARG A 5 26.55 -0.60 -0.01
C ARG A 5 26.37 -0.72 -1.52
N SER A 6 27.45 -0.43 -2.25
CA SER A 6 27.48 -0.57 -3.71
C SER A 6 27.28 -2.02 -4.13
N LEU A 7 26.51 -2.22 -5.20
CA LEU A 7 26.38 -3.54 -5.83
C LEU A 7 27.74 -4.07 -6.33
N PRO A 8 27.96 -5.40 -6.31
CA PRO A 8 29.06 -6.03 -7.03
C PRO A 8 29.06 -5.62 -8.51
N LYS A 9 30.26 -5.50 -9.12
CA LYS A 9 30.42 -5.08 -10.53
C LYS A 9 29.51 -5.85 -11.51
N LYS A 10 29.43 -7.17 -11.35
CA LYS A 10 28.59 -8.04 -12.20
C LYS A 10 27.11 -7.65 -12.15
N TRP A 11 26.61 -7.26 -10.98
CA TRP A 11 25.22 -6.86 -10.76
C TRP A 11 24.94 -5.48 -11.35
N LEU A 12 25.90 -4.56 -11.24
CA LEU A 12 25.83 -3.26 -11.93
C LEU A 12 25.76 -3.41 -13.45
N ASP A 13 26.54 -4.34 -14.01
CA ASP A 13 26.52 -4.60 -15.45
C ASP A 13 25.17 -5.16 -15.91
N TRP A 14 24.51 -6.00 -15.10
CA TRP A 14 23.14 -6.45 -15.36
C TRP A 14 22.13 -5.30 -15.27
N ALA A 15 22.17 -4.51 -14.20
CA ALA A 15 21.27 -3.38 -13.99
C ALA A 15 21.33 -2.40 -15.18
N ARG A 16 22.55 -2.04 -15.64
CA ARG A 16 22.75 -1.16 -16.80
C ARG A 16 22.20 -1.72 -18.11
N ARG A 17 22.40 -3.01 -18.37
CA ARG A 17 21.85 -3.67 -19.56
C ARG A 17 20.32 -3.65 -19.54
N ILE A 18 19.72 -3.93 -18.39
CA ILE A 18 18.26 -3.93 -18.22
C ILE A 18 17.71 -2.50 -18.33
N GLU A 19 18.38 -1.52 -17.72
CA GLU A 19 18.03 -0.09 -17.81
C GLU A 19 18.01 0.39 -19.26
N GLN A 20 19.05 0.06 -20.02
CA GLN A 20 19.12 0.39 -21.45
C GLN A 20 17.95 -0.25 -22.21
N ALA A 21 17.70 -1.55 -22.01
CA ALA A 21 16.60 -2.26 -22.67
C ALA A 21 15.22 -1.67 -22.29
N ALA A 22 15.05 -1.26 -21.04
CA ALA A 22 13.85 -0.59 -20.56
C ALA A 22 13.62 0.76 -21.26
N GLY A 23 14.68 1.57 -21.39
CA GLY A 23 14.62 2.83 -22.13
C GLY A 23 14.32 2.64 -23.62
N GLU A 24 14.96 1.67 -24.27
CA GLU A 24 14.69 1.30 -25.67
C GLU A 24 13.25 0.82 -25.89
N ALA A 25 12.66 0.18 -24.89
CA ALA A 25 11.27 -0.25 -24.90
C ALA A 25 10.24 0.86 -24.61
N GLY A 26 10.70 2.09 -24.32
CA GLY A 26 9.84 3.26 -24.07
C GLY A 26 9.43 3.46 -22.61
N LEU A 27 10.04 2.74 -21.66
CA LEU A 27 9.85 3.00 -20.24
C LEU A 27 10.55 4.29 -19.80
N THR A 28 9.93 5.02 -18.88
CA THR A 28 10.49 6.27 -18.33
C THR A 28 10.38 6.26 -16.81
N PHE A 29 11.49 6.47 -16.12
CA PHE A 29 11.59 6.38 -14.65
C PHE A 29 12.57 7.42 -14.11
N PHE A 30 12.54 7.67 -12.80
CA PHE A 30 13.61 8.42 -12.13
C PHE A 30 14.85 7.54 -12.02
N ASP A 31 16.00 8.12 -11.67
CA ASP A 31 17.21 7.36 -11.44
C ASP A 31 16.93 6.26 -10.41
N VAL A 32 17.31 5.02 -10.74
CA VAL A 32 17.10 3.85 -9.86
C VAL A 32 18.40 3.54 -9.13
N VAL A 33 18.38 3.66 -7.81
CA VAL A 33 19.51 3.36 -6.93
C VAL A 33 19.30 2.00 -6.29
N PHE A 34 20.15 1.04 -6.64
CA PHE A 34 20.14 -0.30 -6.06
C PHE A 34 21.11 -0.42 -4.90
N GLU A 35 20.65 -1.04 -3.82
CA GLU A 35 21.48 -1.39 -2.66
C GLU A 35 21.36 -2.88 -2.32
N SER A 36 22.47 -3.50 -1.92
CA SER A 36 22.50 -4.91 -1.52
C SER A 36 22.47 -5.04 0.00
N LEU A 37 21.44 -5.70 0.51
CA LEU A 37 21.21 -5.93 1.94
C LEU A 37 21.04 -7.43 2.24
N ASP A 38 21.26 -7.83 3.49
CA ASP A 38 20.87 -9.17 3.92
C ASP A 38 19.35 -9.27 4.16
N ALA A 39 18.83 -10.49 4.23
CA ALA A 39 17.39 -10.73 4.37
C ALA A 39 16.80 -10.12 5.67
N ARG A 40 17.59 -10.04 6.75
CA ARG A 40 17.14 -9.46 8.02
C ARG A 40 17.06 -7.94 7.91
N GLU A 41 18.03 -7.31 7.26
CA GLU A 41 18.04 -5.88 6.95
C GLU A 41 16.84 -5.49 6.07
N VAL A 42 16.53 -6.28 5.04
CA VAL A 42 15.33 -6.06 4.20
C VAL A 42 14.04 -6.23 5.00
N ASN A 43 13.94 -7.26 5.86
CA ASN A 43 12.77 -7.42 6.73
C ASN A 43 12.60 -6.24 7.70
N ALA A 44 13.70 -5.70 8.24
CA ALA A 44 13.66 -4.52 9.11
C ALA A 44 13.21 -3.28 8.36
N LEU A 45 13.72 -3.05 7.14
CA LEU A 45 13.26 -1.97 6.28
C LEU A 45 11.78 -2.13 5.92
N ALA A 46 11.35 -3.31 5.49
CA ALA A 46 9.96 -3.59 5.14
C ALA A 46 9.00 -3.32 6.31
N ALA A 47 9.39 -3.66 7.53
CA ALA A 47 8.62 -3.34 8.73
C ALA A 47 8.45 -1.82 8.95
N TYR A 48 9.42 -1.00 8.53
CA TYR A 48 9.33 0.46 8.53
C TYR A 48 8.64 1.05 7.29
N GLY A 49 8.08 0.21 6.40
CA GLY A 49 7.52 0.67 5.14
C GLY A 49 8.60 1.00 4.09
N GLY A 50 9.81 0.52 4.31
CA GLY A 50 10.97 0.62 3.44
C GLY A 50 11.83 1.86 3.62
N PHE A 51 11.60 2.63 4.68
CA PHE A 51 12.42 3.78 5.03
C PHE A 51 13.49 3.41 6.07
N PRO A 52 14.77 3.84 5.89
CA PRO A 52 15.85 3.58 6.85
C PRO A 52 15.65 4.24 8.22
N GLU A 53 14.91 5.34 8.24
CA GLU A 53 14.59 6.12 9.43
C GLU A 53 13.08 6.38 9.46
N ARG A 54 12.47 6.05 10.59
CA ARG A 54 11.07 6.29 10.93
C ARG A 54 10.97 6.32 12.45
N TYR A 55 9.94 6.98 12.98
CA TYR A 55 9.70 7.00 14.42
C TYR A 55 9.54 5.58 14.99
N ALA A 56 9.85 5.42 16.27
CA ALA A 56 9.69 4.14 16.95
C ALA A 56 8.20 3.86 17.23
N SER A 57 7.75 2.64 16.94
CA SER A 57 6.45 2.12 17.41
C SER A 57 6.55 0.60 17.54
N TRP A 58 5.89 0.06 18.57
CA TRP A 58 5.74 -1.39 18.77
C TRP A 58 5.15 -2.11 17.54
N ARG A 59 4.26 -1.45 16.78
CA ARG A 59 3.66 -1.99 15.54
C ARG A 59 4.74 -2.49 14.56
N PHE A 60 5.79 -1.71 14.37
CA PHE A 60 6.87 -2.07 13.46
C PHE A 60 7.71 -3.24 13.97
N GLY A 61 7.90 -3.34 15.30
CA GLY A 61 8.56 -4.49 15.92
C GLY A 61 7.78 -5.79 15.70
N MET A 62 6.46 -5.75 15.85
CA MET A 62 5.59 -6.90 15.55
C MET A 62 5.66 -7.31 14.07
N ASP A 63 5.64 -6.33 13.17
CA ASP A 63 5.76 -6.59 11.73
C ASP A 63 7.11 -7.21 11.37
N PHE A 64 8.21 -6.72 11.94
CA PHE A 64 9.53 -7.30 11.78
C PHE A 64 9.57 -8.77 12.25
N GLU A 65 9.06 -9.05 13.45
CA GLU A 65 9.02 -10.41 14.00
C GLU A 65 8.21 -11.37 13.11
N ARG A 66 7.08 -10.89 12.57
CA ARG A 66 6.25 -11.65 11.63
C ARG A 66 7.01 -11.96 10.34
N LEU A 67 7.63 -10.95 9.72
CA LEU A 67 8.41 -11.11 8.49
C LEU A 67 9.60 -12.03 8.69
N GLN A 68 10.33 -11.86 9.80
CA GLN A 68 11.52 -12.66 10.11
C GLN A 68 11.18 -14.13 10.34
N LYS A 69 10.07 -14.42 11.04
CA LYS A 69 9.58 -15.80 11.22
C LYS A 69 9.12 -16.40 9.90
N GLY A 70 8.39 -15.64 9.08
CA GLY A 70 7.98 -16.06 7.74
C GLY A 70 9.16 -16.47 6.87
N TYR A 71 10.23 -15.67 6.86
CA TYR A 71 11.48 -16.00 6.16
C TYR A 71 12.17 -17.23 6.73
N THR A 72 12.37 -17.27 8.05
CA THR A 72 13.09 -18.38 8.73
C THR A 72 12.40 -19.73 8.52
N LEU A 73 11.07 -19.73 8.45
CA LEU A 73 10.26 -20.93 8.21
C LEU A 73 10.04 -21.23 6.73
N GLY A 74 10.57 -20.41 5.81
CA GLY A 74 10.38 -20.59 4.35
C GLY A 74 8.96 -20.33 3.87
N LEU A 75 8.14 -19.61 4.65
CA LEU A 75 6.74 -19.29 4.32
C LEU A 75 6.62 -18.07 3.41
N SER A 76 7.57 -17.14 3.50
CA SER A 76 7.57 -15.90 2.73
C SER A 76 8.99 -15.39 2.52
N LYS A 77 9.31 -14.95 1.31
CA LYS A 77 10.59 -14.31 0.97
C LYS A 77 10.30 -12.97 0.28
N ILE A 78 10.87 -11.89 0.79
CA ILE A 78 10.93 -10.62 0.08
C ILE A 78 12.14 -10.71 -0.85
N TYR A 79 11.92 -10.61 -2.15
CA TYR A 79 13.01 -10.62 -3.14
C TYR A 79 13.60 -9.23 -3.31
N GLU A 80 12.76 -8.21 -3.18
CA GLU A 80 13.08 -6.78 -3.25
C GLU A 80 12.11 -5.92 -2.47
N LEU A 81 12.56 -4.70 -2.20
CA LEU A 81 11.74 -3.62 -1.70
C LEU A 81 12.03 -2.35 -2.49
N VAL A 82 11.01 -1.74 -3.10
CA VAL A 82 11.15 -0.54 -3.93
C VAL A 82 10.41 0.64 -3.31
N ILE A 83 11.09 1.77 -3.23
CA ILE A 83 10.56 3.01 -2.66
C ILE A 83 10.40 4.05 -3.75
N ASN A 84 9.17 4.52 -3.90
CA ASN A 84 8.84 5.63 -4.77
C ASN A 84 9.53 6.91 -4.28
N GLY A 85 10.39 7.47 -5.11
CA GLY A 85 11.15 8.66 -4.79
C GLY A 85 11.91 9.15 -6.02
N ASP A 86 12.59 10.29 -5.84
CA ASP A 86 13.51 10.85 -6.81
C ASP A 86 14.87 11.10 -6.11
N PRO A 87 15.82 10.13 -6.18
CA PRO A 87 15.79 8.89 -6.97
C PRO A 87 14.87 7.79 -6.39
N THR A 88 14.53 6.81 -7.22
CA THR A 88 13.81 5.59 -6.80
C THR A 88 14.79 4.61 -6.16
N TRP A 89 14.53 4.19 -4.93
CA TRP A 89 15.42 3.29 -4.18
C TRP A 89 14.93 1.84 -4.28
N ALA A 90 15.85 0.91 -4.51
CA ALA A 90 15.57 -0.52 -4.59
C ALA A 90 16.56 -1.32 -3.74
N TYR A 91 16.04 -2.04 -2.75
CA TYR A 91 16.81 -2.90 -1.87
C TYR A 91 16.75 -4.34 -2.36
N LEU A 92 17.91 -4.91 -2.70
CA LEU A 92 18.06 -6.28 -3.17
C LEU A 92 18.56 -7.17 -2.04
N VAL A 93 18.00 -8.38 -1.93
CA VAL A 93 18.49 -9.38 -0.98
C VAL A 93 19.74 -10.08 -1.53
N ASN A 94 20.82 -10.06 -0.77
CA ASN A 94 22.14 -10.58 -1.19
C ASN A 94 22.22 -12.10 -1.33
N SER A 95 21.27 -12.84 -0.74
CA SER A 95 21.18 -14.30 -0.84
C SER A 95 20.42 -14.75 -2.08
N ASN A 96 19.97 -13.82 -2.93
CA ASN A 96 19.29 -14.15 -4.16
C ASN A 96 20.24 -14.84 -5.16
N SER A 97 19.68 -15.73 -5.97
CA SER A 97 20.39 -16.38 -7.08
C SER A 97 20.70 -15.37 -8.19
N ALA A 98 21.60 -15.73 -9.10
CA ALA A 98 21.92 -14.91 -10.26
C ALA A 98 20.68 -14.59 -11.12
N MET A 99 19.79 -15.58 -11.30
CA MET A 99 18.54 -15.41 -12.03
C MET A 99 17.56 -14.51 -11.26
N GLU A 100 17.40 -14.74 -9.95
CA GLU A 100 16.55 -13.90 -9.10
C GLU A 100 16.98 -12.43 -9.17
N HIS A 101 18.28 -12.13 -9.10
CA HIS A 101 18.77 -10.75 -9.25
C HIS A 101 18.39 -10.12 -10.60
N LYS A 102 18.55 -10.84 -11.71
CA LYS A 102 18.16 -10.32 -13.04
C LYS A 102 16.65 -10.08 -13.10
N LEU A 103 15.86 -11.03 -12.59
CA LEU A 103 14.40 -10.93 -12.57
C LEU A 103 13.93 -9.71 -11.78
N VAL A 104 14.45 -9.57 -10.57
CA VAL A 104 14.12 -8.50 -9.65
C VAL A 104 14.55 -7.14 -10.19
N MET A 105 15.76 -7.01 -10.75
CA MET A 105 16.20 -5.74 -11.35
C MET A 105 15.28 -5.31 -12.49
N ALA A 106 14.88 -6.23 -13.38
CA ALA A 106 13.92 -5.93 -14.44
C ALA A 106 12.52 -5.59 -13.90
N HIS A 107 12.10 -6.25 -12.82
CA HIS A 107 10.85 -5.94 -12.13
C HIS A 107 10.85 -4.53 -11.54
N VAL A 108 11.95 -4.15 -10.87
CA VAL A 108 12.16 -2.81 -10.27
C VAL A 108 12.03 -1.71 -11.32
N PHE A 109 12.60 -1.87 -12.52
CA PHE A 109 12.42 -0.86 -13.58
C PHE A 109 10.97 -0.74 -14.04
N GLY A 110 10.21 -1.82 -14.02
CA GLY A 110 8.76 -1.78 -14.24
C GLY A 110 8.03 -0.98 -13.17
N HIS A 111 8.35 -1.19 -11.88
CA HIS A 111 7.81 -0.37 -10.79
C HIS A 111 8.21 1.10 -10.91
N ALA A 112 9.48 1.39 -11.19
CA ALA A 112 9.98 2.75 -11.31
C ALA A 112 9.26 3.51 -12.44
N ASP A 113 8.99 2.84 -13.56
CA ASP A 113 8.18 3.39 -14.64
C ASP A 113 6.72 3.61 -14.21
N PHE A 114 6.15 2.67 -13.47
CA PHE A 114 4.79 2.77 -12.96
C PHE A 114 4.62 3.98 -12.02
N PHE A 115 5.50 4.11 -11.01
CA PHE A 115 5.49 5.19 -10.03
C PHE A 115 5.60 6.57 -10.67
N ARG A 116 6.45 6.70 -11.71
CA ARG A 116 6.63 7.99 -12.40
C ARG A 116 5.40 8.41 -13.20
N ASN A 117 4.62 7.46 -13.72
CA ASN A 117 3.66 7.73 -14.79
C ASN A 117 2.20 7.47 -14.46
N ASN A 118 1.89 6.75 -13.38
CA ASN A 118 0.52 6.52 -12.93
C ASN A 118 -0.03 7.75 -12.20
N LEU A 119 -1.28 8.11 -12.52
CA LEU A 119 -1.96 9.29 -12.00
C LEU A 119 -2.02 9.32 -10.45
N TRP A 120 -2.14 8.16 -9.80
CA TRP A 120 -2.29 8.07 -8.35
C TRP A 120 -1.01 8.42 -7.59
N PHE A 121 0.16 8.28 -8.24
CA PHE A 121 1.46 8.60 -7.66
C PHE A 121 1.86 10.06 -7.87
N GLU A 122 1.15 10.81 -8.71
CA GLU A 122 1.57 12.15 -9.12
C GLU A 122 1.60 13.15 -7.94
N SER A 123 0.71 12.98 -6.96
CA SER A 123 0.63 13.82 -5.75
C SER A 123 1.53 13.33 -4.61
N THR A 124 2.25 12.21 -4.78
CA THR A 124 3.12 11.67 -3.73
C THR A 124 4.38 12.52 -3.54
N ASP A 125 4.82 12.64 -2.29
CA ASP A 125 6.07 13.32 -1.99
C ASP A 125 7.28 12.48 -2.41
N ARG A 126 8.08 13.00 -3.33
CA ARG A 126 9.26 12.32 -3.88
C ARG A 126 10.46 12.34 -2.92
N ARG A 127 10.40 13.14 -1.85
CA ARG A 127 11.41 13.24 -0.79
C ARG A 127 10.90 12.67 0.52
N MET A 128 9.98 11.70 0.45
CA MET A 128 9.39 11.09 1.65
C MET A 128 10.44 10.51 2.58
N ALA A 129 11.59 10.02 2.08
CA ALA A 129 12.68 9.56 2.95
C ALA A 129 13.18 10.67 3.90
N SER A 130 13.39 11.89 3.39
CA SER A 130 13.79 13.03 4.22
C SER A 130 12.67 13.46 5.17
N ARG A 131 11.41 13.46 4.70
CA ARG A 131 10.26 13.80 5.56
C ARG A 131 10.05 12.79 6.68
N MET A 132 10.25 11.50 6.42
CA MET A 132 10.19 10.44 7.44
C MET A 132 11.26 10.63 8.52
N SER A 133 12.49 11.05 8.13
CA SER A 133 13.53 11.44 9.09
C SER A 133 13.12 12.66 9.91
N ASP A 134 12.54 13.68 9.29
CA ASP A 134 12.04 14.88 9.98
C ASP A 134 10.91 14.51 10.96
N HIS A 135 9.96 13.67 10.54
CA HIS A 135 8.88 13.15 11.38
C HIS A 135 9.43 12.40 12.60
N ALA A 136 10.43 11.53 12.39
CA ALA A 136 11.09 10.80 13.46
C ALA A 136 11.75 11.75 14.48
N ALA A 137 12.49 12.75 14.00
CA ALA A 137 13.14 13.73 14.86
C ALA A 137 12.12 14.54 15.69
N ARG A 138 10.98 14.91 15.10
CA ARG A 138 9.90 15.62 15.81
C ARG A 138 9.24 14.76 16.88
N LEU A 139 8.97 13.49 16.61
CA LEU A 139 8.43 12.57 17.62
C LEU A 139 9.42 12.29 18.75
N ASP A 140 10.70 12.19 18.43
CA ASP A 140 11.76 12.02 19.43
C ASP A 140 11.87 13.26 20.32
N GLN A 141 11.77 14.46 19.76
CA GLN A 141 11.72 15.70 20.52
C GLN A 141 10.54 15.72 21.50
N HIS A 142 9.32 15.44 21.01
CA HIS A 142 8.13 15.35 21.86
C HIS A 142 8.28 14.30 22.96
N SER A 143 8.88 13.15 22.64
CA SER A 143 9.12 12.08 23.60
C SER A 143 10.10 12.48 24.71
N GLN A 144 11.10 13.31 24.40
CA GLN A 144 12.04 13.84 25.38
C GLN A 144 11.40 14.90 26.29
N GLU A 145 10.54 15.76 25.73
CA GLU A 145 9.89 16.86 26.46
C GLU A 145 8.73 16.39 27.34
N LEU A 146 7.93 15.42 26.85
CA LEU A 146 6.64 15.03 27.44
C LEU A 146 6.65 13.61 28.05
N GLY A 147 7.73 12.86 27.85
CA GLY A 147 7.87 11.47 28.24
C GLY A 147 7.43 10.51 27.12
N LYS A 148 8.28 9.50 26.87
CA LYS A 148 8.12 8.52 25.79
C LYS A 148 6.76 7.83 25.82
N ASP A 149 6.36 7.28 26.97
CA ASP A 149 5.14 6.48 27.06
C ASP A 149 3.87 7.29 26.74
N ARG A 150 3.88 8.60 27.05
CA ARG A 150 2.75 9.49 26.75
C ARG A 150 2.62 9.69 25.24
N VAL A 151 3.73 9.92 24.56
CA VAL A 151 3.78 10.13 23.11
C VAL A 151 3.46 8.83 22.35
N GLU A 152 4.07 7.70 22.76
CA GLU A 152 3.87 6.39 22.13
C GLU A 152 2.41 5.93 22.23
N ARG A 153 1.77 6.05 23.41
CA ARG A 153 0.33 5.73 23.56
C ARG A 153 -0.55 6.58 22.65
N PHE A 154 -0.25 7.86 22.50
CA PHE A 154 -1.01 8.72 21.59
C PHE A 154 -0.78 8.32 20.13
N LEU A 155 0.49 8.13 19.73
CA LEU A 155 0.86 7.68 18.39
C LEU A 155 0.18 6.37 18.00
N ASP A 156 0.17 5.36 18.87
CA ASP A 156 -0.46 4.07 18.61
C ASP A 156 -1.97 4.21 18.36
N ARG A 157 -2.65 5.12 19.06
CA ARG A 157 -4.07 5.44 18.82
C ARG A 157 -4.26 6.07 17.46
N VAL A 158 -3.42 7.05 17.08
CA VAL A 158 -3.50 7.68 15.76
C VAL A 158 -3.19 6.68 14.64
N LEU A 159 -2.22 5.79 14.83
CA LEU A 159 -1.86 4.76 13.85
C LEU A 159 -2.98 3.77 13.60
N ALA A 160 -3.85 3.51 14.57
CA ALA A 160 -5.04 2.68 14.37
C ALA A 160 -6.10 3.35 13.47
N LEU A 161 -5.97 4.66 13.21
CA LEU A 161 -6.89 5.48 12.41
C LEU A 161 -6.32 5.80 11.02
N ASP A 162 -5.16 5.26 10.65
CA ASP A 162 -4.44 5.53 9.39
C ASP A 162 -5.24 5.17 8.12
N SER A 163 -6.31 4.38 8.26
CA SER A 163 -7.22 3.98 7.20
C SER A 163 -8.43 4.90 7.01
N LEU A 164 -8.71 5.82 7.94
CA LEU A 164 -9.85 6.74 7.90
C LEU A 164 -9.54 7.98 7.04
N LEU A 165 -9.17 7.70 5.80
CA LEU A 165 -8.77 8.67 4.79
C LEU A 165 -9.68 8.61 3.58
N ASP A 166 -9.68 9.70 2.82
CA ASP A 166 -10.33 9.76 1.53
C ASP A 166 -9.32 9.43 0.42
N PRO A 167 -9.39 8.25 -0.21
CA PRO A 167 -8.42 7.85 -1.20
C PRO A 167 -8.44 8.70 -2.46
N TYR A 168 -9.56 9.37 -2.73
CA TYR A 168 -9.75 10.18 -3.93
C TYR A 168 -9.45 11.66 -3.69
N LEU A 169 -9.21 12.08 -2.44
CA LEU A 169 -8.99 13.49 -2.10
C LEU A 169 -7.83 14.12 -2.89
N PRO A 170 -6.65 13.49 -3.02
CA PRO A 170 -5.54 14.10 -3.78
C PRO A 170 -5.91 14.36 -5.25
N LEU A 171 -6.63 13.42 -5.87
CA LEU A 171 -7.11 13.56 -7.25
C LEU A 171 -8.17 14.66 -7.40
N ARG A 172 -9.11 14.73 -6.45
CA ARG A 172 -10.13 15.80 -6.45
C ARG A 172 -9.53 17.17 -6.23
N GLN A 173 -8.54 17.31 -5.34
CA GLN A 173 -7.84 18.58 -5.11
C GLN A 173 -7.11 19.08 -6.36
N LYS A 174 -6.60 18.15 -7.18
CA LYS A 174 -5.94 18.50 -8.44
C LYS A 174 -6.91 19.04 -9.50
N TRP A 175 -8.12 18.49 -9.60
CA TRP A 175 -9.03 18.74 -10.73
C TRP A 175 -10.26 19.59 -10.40
N ALA A 176 -10.67 19.66 -9.13
CA ALA A 176 -11.74 20.54 -8.69
C ALA A 176 -11.15 21.85 -8.15
N ALA A 177 -11.47 22.97 -8.78
CA ALA A 177 -11.08 24.33 -8.36
C ALA A 177 -11.61 24.76 -6.98
N GLY A 178 -12.29 23.86 -6.26
CA GLY A 178 -12.78 24.06 -4.90
C GLY A 178 -12.57 22.80 -4.07
N GLY A 179 -11.38 22.17 -4.16
CA GLY A 179 -10.92 20.97 -3.45
C GLY A 179 -11.12 21.04 -1.94
N GLY A 180 -12.38 20.97 -1.55
CA GLY A 180 -12.90 21.22 -0.23
C GLY A 180 -12.73 20.00 0.65
N ARG A 181 -12.80 20.29 1.94
CA ARG A 181 -12.80 19.32 3.05
C ARG A 181 -13.60 18.07 2.67
N SER A 182 -13.05 16.90 2.98
CA SER A 182 -13.76 15.63 2.82
C SER A 182 -14.35 15.17 4.14
N ALA A 183 -15.59 14.69 4.13
CA ALA A 183 -16.19 13.97 5.24
C ALA A 183 -15.53 12.61 5.48
N TYR A 184 -14.80 12.07 4.50
CA TYR A 184 -14.09 10.79 4.63
C TYR A 184 -12.66 10.93 5.16
N ASP A 185 -12.11 12.15 5.19
CA ASP A 185 -10.78 12.40 5.76
C ASP A 185 -10.93 12.76 7.25
N VAL A 186 -11.17 11.73 8.06
CA VAL A 186 -11.43 11.86 9.49
C VAL A 186 -10.21 12.40 10.22
N LEU A 187 -9.00 11.97 9.82
CA LEU A 187 -7.76 12.49 10.39
C LEU A 187 -7.62 14.01 10.18
N ALA A 188 -7.91 14.52 8.97
CA ALA A 188 -7.89 15.97 8.74
C ALA A 188 -8.95 16.71 9.55
N PHE A 189 -10.10 16.09 9.80
CA PHE A 189 -11.13 16.68 10.65
C PHE A 189 -10.69 16.77 12.11
N LEU A 190 -10.13 15.68 12.65
CA LEU A 190 -9.61 15.63 14.02
C LEU A 190 -8.47 16.63 14.23
N GLU A 191 -7.52 16.68 13.31
CA GLU A 191 -6.40 17.64 13.34
C GLU A 191 -6.89 19.09 13.54
N ARG A 192 -7.97 19.47 12.86
CA ARG A 192 -8.52 20.83 12.88
C ARG A 192 -9.47 21.12 14.04
N SER A 193 -10.27 20.13 14.41
CA SER A 193 -11.49 20.38 15.20
C SER A 193 -11.44 19.73 16.58
N ALA A 194 -10.63 18.69 16.76
CA ALA A 194 -10.52 18.01 18.04
C ALA A 194 -9.73 18.87 19.05
N PRO A 195 -10.05 18.80 20.35
CA PRO A 195 -9.40 19.56 21.42
C PRO A 195 -8.00 18.99 21.76
N LEU A 196 -7.12 18.93 20.75
CA LEU A 196 -5.77 18.41 20.85
C LEU A 196 -4.78 19.46 21.35
N GLU A 197 -3.72 19.02 22.02
CA GLU A 197 -2.51 19.81 22.25
C GLU A 197 -1.73 20.01 20.94
N GLU A 198 -0.79 20.97 20.90
CA GLU A 198 0.01 21.26 19.70
C GLU A 198 0.79 20.03 19.21
N TRP A 199 1.49 19.33 20.11
CA TRP A 199 2.23 18.11 19.79
C TRP A 199 1.32 16.97 19.30
N GLN A 200 0.09 16.86 19.83
CA GLN A 200 -0.88 15.86 19.41
C GLN A 200 -1.37 16.13 17.98
N ARG A 201 -1.66 17.40 17.65
CA ARG A 201 -2.01 17.79 16.28
C ARG A 201 -0.88 17.47 15.30
N GLU A 202 0.35 17.72 15.70
CA GLU A 202 1.52 17.41 14.86
C GLU A 202 1.64 15.91 14.59
N ILE A 203 1.44 15.05 15.58
CA ILE A 203 1.43 13.59 15.38
C ILE A 203 0.31 13.15 14.44
N VAL A 204 -0.91 13.72 14.58
CA VAL A 204 -2.02 13.45 13.65
C VAL A 204 -1.65 13.85 12.23
N SER A 205 -1.04 15.02 12.05
CA SER A 205 -0.56 15.49 10.75
C SER A 205 0.52 14.57 10.17
N ILE A 206 1.48 14.11 10.98
CA ILE A 206 2.55 13.19 10.56
C ILE A 206 1.95 11.87 10.08
N VAL A 207 1.11 11.22 10.88
CA VAL A 207 0.50 9.93 10.51
C VAL A 207 -0.36 10.07 9.25
N ARG A 208 -1.12 11.17 9.14
CA ARG A 208 -1.92 11.47 7.96
C ARG A 208 -1.08 11.64 6.70
N ASP A 209 0.03 12.38 6.77
CA ASP A 209 0.96 12.59 5.65
C ASP A 209 1.58 11.28 5.16
N GLU A 210 2.07 10.45 6.09
CA GLU A 210 2.62 9.13 5.76
C GLU A 210 1.56 8.19 5.16
N ALA A 211 0.35 8.18 5.72
CA ALA A 211 -0.73 7.34 5.23
C ALA A 211 -1.17 7.71 3.80
N TYR A 212 -1.20 9.00 3.45
CA TYR A 212 -1.44 9.45 2.07
C TYR A 212 -0.31 9.06 1.11
N TYR A 213 0.94 8.98 1.57
CA TYR A 213 2.05 8.52 0.73
C TYR A 213 1.94 7.03 0.36
N PHE A 214 1.48 6.17 1.28
CA PHE A 214 1.33 4.72 1.03
C PHE A 214 0.01 4.34 0.34
N LEU A 215 -0.90 5.29 0.21
CA LEU A 215 -2.23 5.05 -0.31
C LEU A 215 -2.23 4.60 -1.80
N PRO A 216 -1.45 5.20 -2.72
CA PRO A 216 -1.43 4.77 -4.12
C PRO A 216 -1.00 3.32 -4.28
N GLN A 217 0.03 2.85 -3.54
CA GLN A 217 0.48 1.46 -3.61
C GLN A 217 -0.61 0.47 -3.18
N ARG A 218 -1.52 0.88 -2.29
CA ARG A 218 -2.70 0.08 -1.91
C ARG A 218 -3.77 0.07 -3.00
N GLN A 219 -3.98 1.19 -3.69
CA GLN A 219 -5.01 1.33 -4.71
C GLN A 219 -4.64 0.70 -6.06
N THR A 220 -3.35 0.52 -6.32
CA THR A 220 -2.84 0.06 -7.62
C THR A 220 -1.96 -1.18 -7.48
N LYS A 221 -2.17 -2.01 -6.47
CA LYS A 221 -1.32 -3.18 -6.20
C LYS A 221 -1.34 -4.15 -7.37
N ILE A 222 -2.51 -4.60 -7.81
CA ILE A 222 -2.66 -5.54 -8.94
C ILE A 222 -2.03 -4.96 -10.21
N LEU A 223 -2.33 -3.70 -10.53
CA LEU A 223 -1.82 -3.07 -11.74
C LEU A 223 -0.30 -2.86 -11.70
N ASN A 224 0.25 -2.39 -10.57
CA ASN A 224 1.68 -2.16 -10.42
C ASN A 224 2.49 -3.46 -10.49
N GLU A 225 2.10 -4.49 -9.72
CA GLU A 225 2.76 -5.81 -9.75
C GLU A 225 2.62 -6.44 -11.15
N GLY A 226 1.43 -6.33 -11.75
CA GLY A 226 1.18 -6.81 -13.11
C GLY A 226 2.02 -6.12 -14.16
N TRP A 227 2.20 -4.79 -14.07
CA TRP A 227 3.00 -4.00 -15.00
C TRP A 227 4.49 -4.36 -14.89
N ALA A 228 4.99 -4.47 -13.67
CA ALA A 228 6.36 -4.91 -13.42
C ALA A 228 6.59 -6.36 -13.88
N CYS A 229 5.61 -7.25 -13.72
CA CYS A 229 5.64 -8.59 -14.29
C CYS A 229 5.60 -8.59 -15.83
N TYR A 230 4.77 -7.76 -16.44
CA TYR A 230 4.67 -7.68 -17.89
C TYR A 230 6.02 -7.29 -18.51
N TRP A 231 6.66 -6.27 -17.94
CA TRP A 231 7.95 -5.79 -18.43
C TRP A 231 9.12 -6.68 -18.06
N HIS A 232 9.18 -7.26 -16.86
CA HIS A 232 10.28 -8.18 -16.56
C HIS A 232 10.31 -9.37 -17.52
N CYS A 233 9.15 -9.85 -17.98
CA CYS A 233 9.09 -10.98 -18.90
C CYS A 233 9.66 -10.56 -20.25
N ARG A 234 9.23 -9.40 -20.76
CA ARG A 234 9.64 -8.88 -22.07
C ARG A 234 11.09 -8.47 -22.11
N LEU A 235 11.58 -7.76 -21.10
CA LEU A 235 12.97 -7.32 -21.05
C LEU A 235 13.90 -8.52 -20.95
N LEU A 236 13.58 -9.48 -20.07
CA LEU A 236 14.43 -10.65 -19.86
C LEU A 236 14.46 -11.57 -21.07
N THR A 237 13.29 -11.92 -21.61
CA THR A 237 13.19 -12.80 -22.79
C THR A 237 13.53 -12.10 -24.11
N GLY A 238 13.57 -10.76 -24.12
CA GLY A 238 13.87 -9.91 -25.28
C GLY A 238 15.37 -9.72 -25.58
N GLY A 239 16.26 -10.45 -24.91
CA GLY A 239 17.70 -10.43 -25.20
C GLY A 239 18.62 -10.17 -24.01
N ILE A 240 18.08 -10.00 -22.80
CA ILE A 240 18.90 -9.94 -21.58
C ILE A 240 19.36 -11.34 -21.15
N LEU A 241 18.47 -12.34 -21.25
CA LEU A 241 18.75 -13.73 -20.93
C LEU A 241 19.36 -14.49 -22.11
N ASP A 242 20.29 -15.37 -21.79
CA ASP A 242 20.78 -16.38 -22.74
C ASP A 242 19.80 -17.56 -22.80
N GLY A 243 19.80 -18.31 -23.91
CA GLY A 243 18.91 -19.48 -24.08
C GLY A 243 19.03 -20.54 -22.98
N SER A 244 20.22 -20.66 -22.36
CA SER A 244 20.47 -21.57 -21.23
C SER A 244 19.78 -21.14 -19.93
N GLU A 245 19.35 -19.89 -19.82
CA GLU A 245 18.80 -19.31 -18.59
C GLU A 245 17.26 -19.29 -18.58
N ILE A 246 16.61 -19.69 -19.68
CA ILE A 246 15.16 -19.60 -19.84
C ILE A 246 14.39 -20.51 -18.87
N VAL A 247 14.93 -21.70 -18.58
CA VAL A 247 14.29 -22.63 -17.63
C VAL A 247 14.36 -22.07 -16.21
N ASP A 248 15.55 -21.63 -15.77
CA ASP A 248 15.75 -21.00 -14.46
C ASP A 248 14.85 -19.77 -14.29
N PHE A 249 14.70 -18.96 -15.36
CA PHE A 249 13.77 -17.84 -15.38
C PHE A 249 12.31 -18.28 -15.21
N ALA A 250 11.88 -19.30 -15.95
CA ALA A 250 10.52 -19.81 -15.89
C ALA A 250 10.18 -20.34 -14.50
N GLU A 251 11.12 -21.04 -13.83
CA GLU A 251 10.96 -21.49 -12.45
C GLU A 251 10.83 -20.32 -11.47
N CYS A 252 11.73 -19.33 -11.57
CA CYS A 252 11.70 -18.14 -10.71
C CYS A 252 10.38 -17.34 -10.89
N HIS A 253 9.98 -17.11 -12.14
CA HIS A 253 8.74 -16.40 -12.47
C HIS A 253 7.49 -17.16 -12.02
N ALA A 254 7.46 -18.48 -12.21
CA ALA A 254 6.35 -19.32 -11.76
C ALA A 254 6.23 -19.32 -10.24
N GLY A 255 7.35 -19.30 -9.50
CA GLY A 255 7.36 -19.17 -8.04
C GLY A 255 6.72 -17.86 -7.56
N ALA A 256 7.04 -16.72 -8.21
CA ALA A 256 6.48 -15.42 -7.87
C ALA A 256 4.98 -15.28 -8.24
N THR A 257 4.55 -15.95 -9.31
CA THR A 257 3.18 -15.88 -9.84
C THR A 257 2.29 -17.06 -9.45
N ALA A 258 2.75 -17.92 -8.53
CA ALA A 258 1.99 -19.06 -8.06
C ALA A 258 0.73 -18.63 -7.30
N ASP A 259 -0.38 -19.32 -7.54
CA ASP A 259 -1.63 -19.11 -6.79
C ASP A 259 -1.63 -19.97 -5.52
N THR A 260 -2.13 -19.40 -4.42
CA THR A 260 -2.56 -20.20 -3.26
C THR A 260 -4.02 -20.61 -3.50
N PRO A 261 -4.40 -21.89 -3.29
CA PRO A 261 -5.78 -22.33 -3.49
C PRO A 261 -6.79 -21.42 -2.77
N GLY A 262 -7.79 -20.93 -3.52
CA GLY A 262 -8.84 -20.04 -3.00
C GLY A 262 -8.44 -18.56 -2.89
N GLN A 263 -7.18 -18.19 -3.11
CA GLN A 263 -6.71 -16.81 -3.13
C GLN A 263 -6.21 -16.42 -4.52
N TRP A 264 -6.38 -15.16 -4.89
CA TRP A 264 -5.81 -14.62 -6.12
C TRP A 264 -4.44 -14.01 -5.83
N ASN A 265 -3.50 -14.19 -6.76
CA ASN A 265 -2.19 -13.57 -6.70
C ASN A 265 -2.20 -12.24 -7.51
N PRO A 266 -1.85 -11.07 -6.91
CA PRO A 266 -1.85 -9.78 -7.60
C PRO A 266 -0.93 -9.75 -8.82
N TYR A 267 0.25 -10.36 -8.72
CA TYR A 267 1.25 -10.44 -9.80
C TYR A 267 0.66 -11.15 -11.02
N LYS A 268 0.02 -12.30 -10.77
CA LYS A 268 -0.57 -13.11 -11.84
C LYS A 268 -1.80 -12.43 -12.45
N LEU A 269 -2.73 -11.97 -11.61
CA LEU A 269 -3.97 -11.34 -12.07
C LEU A 269 -3.67 -10.09 -12.90
N GLY A 270 -2.79 -9.21 -12.42
CA GLY A 270 -2.39 -8.00 -13.15
C GLY A 270 -1.71 -8.31 -14.49
N LEU A 271 -0.80 -9.30 -14.51
CA LEU A 271 -0.14 -9.75 -15.74
C LEU A 271 -1.14 -10.33 -16.76
N GLU A 272 -2.07 -11.18 -16.30
CA GLU A 272 -3.11 -11.75 -17.16
C GLU A 272 -4.03 -10.67 -17.75
N LEU A 273 -4.43 -9.68 -16.95
CA LEU A 273 -5.26 -8.55 -17.37
C LEU A 273 -4.54 -7.68 -18.41
N LEU A 274 -3.26 -7.33 -18.19
CA LEU A 274 -2.49 -6.55 -19.16
C LEU A 274 -2.28 -7.30 -20.48
N ARG A 275 -1.99 -8.60 -20.43
CA ARG A 275 -1.90 -9.45 -21.63
C ARG A 275 -3.26 -9.57 -22.34
N HIS A 276 -4.36 -9.54 -21.59
CA HIS A 276 -5.70 -9.53 -22.16
C HIS A 276 -6.02 -8.23 -22.87
N ALA A 277 -5.75 -7.10 -22.23
CA ALA A 277 -5.88 -5.77 -22.83
C ALA A 277 -5.02 -5.64 -24.10
N GLU A 278 -3.80 -6.19 -24.09
CA GLU A 278 -2.93 -6.21 -25.26
C GLU A 278 -3.53 -7.01 -26.42
N ARG A 279 -4.09 -8.19 -26.17
CA ARG A 279 -4.77 -9.00 -27.20
C ARG A 279 -5.98 -8.28 -27.80
N GLN A 280 -6.64 -7.44 -27.01
CA GLN A 280 -7.73 -6.59 -27.47
C GLN A 280 -7.26 -5.33 -28.22
N GLY A 281 -5.94 -5.14 -28.41
CA GLY A 281 -5.37 -3.99 -29.11
C GLY A 281 -5.44 -2.69 -28.30
N ARG A 282 -5.51 -2.77 -26.98
CA ARG A 282 -5.54 -1.60 -26.09
C ARG A 282 -4.14 -1.03 -25.88
N ASP A 283 -4.06 0.27 -25.66
CA ASP A 283 -2.82 0.95 -25.29
C ASP A 283 -2.51 0.72 -23.80
N LEU A 284 -1.51 -0.12 -23.54
CA LEU A 284 -1.12 -0.46 -22.17
C LEU A 284 -0.47 0.71 -21.42
N PHE A 285 0.21 1.63 -22.12
CA PHE A 285 0.81 2.80 -21.47
C PHE A 285 -0.26 3.78 -20.99
N GLN A 286 -1.36 3.88 -21.73
CA GLN A 286 -2.54 4.62 -21.31
C GLN A 286 -3.23 3.96 -20.11
N ILE A 287 -3.42 2.62 -20.14
CA ILE A 287 -3.98 1.88 -18.99
C ILE A 287 -3.13 2.09 -17.75
N ARG A 288 -1.81 1.91 -17.85
CA ARG A 288 -0.84 2.17 -16.78
C ARG A 288 -0.98 3.58 -16.21
N ARG A 289 -1.25 4.58 -17.06
CA ARG A 289 -1.35 5.98 -16.64
C ARG A 289 -2.63 6.26 -15.85
N THR A 290 -3.78 5.72 -16.27
CA THR A 290 -5.09 6.17 -15.78
C THR A 290 -5.76 5.25 -14.78
N HIS A 291 -5.49 3.95 -14.84
CA HIS A 291 -6.22 2.96 -14.05
C HIS A 291 -5.66 2.82 -12.63
N ASN A 292 -6.55 2.39 -11.74
CA ASN A 292 -6.25 1.73 -10.47
C ASN A 292 -6.77 0.28 -10.52
N ASP A 293 -6.60 -0.48 -9.44
CA ASP A 293 -7.01 -1.89 -9.42
C ASP A 293 -8.51 -2.06 -9.66
N LEU A 294 -9.34 -1.21 -9.05
CA LEU A 294 -10.79 -1.27 -9.20
C LEU A 294 -11.23 -1.05 -10.66
N SER A 295 -10.77 0.04 -11.29
CA SER A 295 -11.10 0.33 -12.69
C SER A 295 -10.48 -0.67 -13.67
N LEU A 296 -9.29 -1.20 -13.38
CA LEU A 296 -8.66 -2.22 -14.21
C LEU A 296 -9.49 -3.51 -14.22
N VAL A 297 -9.89 -3.99 -13.04
CA VAL A 297 -10.72 -5.19 -12.91
C VAL A 297 -12.09 -4.96 -13.53
N ASP A 298 -12.69 -3.78 -13.34
CA ASP A 298 -14.01 -3.48 -13.89
C ASP A 298 -13.99 -3.47 -15.43
N ASP A 299 -12.98 -2.84 -16.03
CA ASP A 299 -12.89 -2.71 -17.49
C ASP A 299 -12.50 -4.03 -18.19
N PHE A 300 -11.62 -4.84 -17.58
CA PHE A 300 -10.94 -5.95 -18.28
C PHE A 300 -11.31 -7.35 -17.82
N VAL A 301 -11.99 -7.51 -16.67
CA VAL A 301 -12.62 -8.80 -16.34
C VAL A 301 -13.94 -8.90 -17.11
N ASP A 302 -13.84 -9.48 -18.31
CA ASP A 302 -14.94 -9.85 -19.18
C ASP A 302 -15.09 -11.38 -19.27
N GLU A 303 -16.08 -11.84 -20.06
CA GLU A 303 -16.34 -13.27 -20.22
C GLU A 303 -15.16 -14.03 -20.87
N ASP A 304 -14.46 -13.43 -21.84
CA ASP A 304 -13.30 -14.09 -22.48
C ASP A 304 -12.12 -14.18 -21.49
N PHE A 305 -11.91 -13.14 -20.68
CA PHE A 305 -10.93 -13.17 -19.60
C PHE A 305 -11.25 -14.27 -18.59
N ALA A 306 -12.49 -14.31 -18.08
CA ALA A 306 -12.92 -15.28 -17.09
C ALA A 306 -12.78 -16.74 -17.58
N ARG A 307 -13.02 -16.98 -18.87
CA ARG A 307 -12.82 -18.30 -19.50
C ARG A 307 -11.36 -18.70 -19.65
N ARG A 308 -10.41 -17.75 -19.65
CA ARG A 308 -8.96 -18.04 -19.81
C ARG A 308 -8.20 -18.05 -18.50
N SER A 309 -8.61 -17.24 -17.53
CA SER A 309 -7.93 -17.13 -16.25
C SER A 309 -8.16 -18.37 -15.39
N ARG A 310 -7.08 -18.98 -14.90
CA ARG A 310 -7.18 -20.18 -14.04
C ARG A 310 -7.91 -19.90 -12.73
N TYR A 311 -7.79 -18.69 -12.19
CA TYR A 311 -8.49 -18.30 -10.98
C TYR A 311 -10.00 -18.34 -11.18
N PHE A 312 -10.50 -17.67 -12.24
CA PHE A 312 -11.92 -17.65 -12.56
C PHE A 312 -12.44 -19.04 -12.96
N GLN A 313 -11.67 -19.82 -13.73
CA GLN A 313 -12.01 -21.21 -14.03
C GLN A 313 -12.24 -22.04 -12.76
N GLY A 314 -11.31 -22.00 -11.80
CA GLY A 314 -11.45 -22.75 -10.54
C GLY A 314 -12.68 -22.35 -9.71
N GLN A 315 -13.07 -21.06 -9.73
CA GLN A 315 -14.31 -20.61 -9.09
C GLN A 315 -15.56 -21.09 -9.84
N THR A 316 -15.54 -21.08 -11.17
CA THR A 316 -16.65 -21.58 -12.00
C THR A 316 -16.84 -23.09 -11.88
N GLU A 317 -15.75 -23.85 -11.79
CA GLU A 317 -15.78 -25.29 -11.50
C GLU A 317 -16.39 -25.59 -10.11
N SER A 318 -16.24 -24.65 -9.18
CA SER A 318 -16.88 -24.69 -7.86
C SER A 318 -18.36 -24.25 -7.88
N GLY A 319 -18.94 -24.02 -9.06
CA GLY A 319 -20.35 -23.68 -9.26
C GLY A 319 -20.68 -22.18 -9.17
N ARG A 320 -19.68 -21.29 -9.20
CA ARG A 320 -19.88 -19.83 -9.11
C ARG A 320 -19.87 -19.16 -10.48
N GLU A 321 -20.82 -18.28 -10.75
CA GLU A 321 -20.81 -17.44 -11.96
C GLU A 321 -19.67 -16.40 -11.92
N TRP A 322 -19.00 -16.16 -13.04
CA TRP A 322 -17.84 -15.26 -13.09
C TRP A 322 -18.20 -13.81 -12.73
N GLN A 323 -19.43 -13.37 -13.02
CA GLN A 323 -19.93 -12.05 -12.65
C GLN A 323 -20.01 -11.90 -11.13
N SER A 324 -20.38 -12.97 -10.41
CA SER A 324 -20.40 -12.96 -8.94
C SER A 324 -18.98 -12.88 -8.39
N VAL A 325 -18.04 -13.61 -8.98
CA VAL A 325 -16.62 -13.56 -8.59
C VAL A 325 -16.03 -12.16 -8.86
N LYS A 326 -16.34 -11.56 -10.01
CA LYS A 326 -15.94 -10.19 -10.34
C LYS A 326 -16.52 -9.18 -9.34
N ALA A 327 -17.80 -9.29 -9.01
CA ALA A 327 -18.45 -8.40 -8.05
C ALA A 327 -17.81 -8.48 -6.66
N GLU A 328 -17.48 -9.68 -6.18
CA GLU A 328 -16.75 -9.87 -4.92
C GLU A 328 -15.35 -9.26 -4.97
N LEU A 329 -14.62 -9.44 -6.08
CA LEU A 329 -13.30 -8.84 -6.27
C LEU A 329 -13.36 -7.31 -6.27
N LEU A 330 -14.31 -6.72 -7.02
CA LEU A 330 -14.52 -5.27 -7.05
C LEU A 330 -14.88 -4.72 -5.69
N LEU A 331 -15.72 -5.44 -4.93
CA LEU A 331 -16.08 -5.07 -3.57
C LEU A 331 -14.85 -5.09 -2.64
N GLY A 332 -13.99 -6.11 -2.76
CA GLY A 332 -12.74 -6.21 -2.01
C GLY A 332 -11.70 -5.14 -2.35
N LEU A 333 -11.75 -4.59 -3.57
CA LEU A 333 -10.87 -3.49 -4.02
C LEU A 333 -11.47 -2.10 -3.75
N SER A 334 -12.78 -2.03 -3.49
CA SER A 334 -13.46 -0.79 -3.16
C SER A 334 -12.79 -0.10 -1.97
N TRP A 335 -12.57 1.21 -2.11
CA TRP A 335 -11.93 2.04 -1.08
C TRP A 335 -10.57 1.53 -0.59
N GLY A 336 -9.81 0.84 -1.47
CA GLY A 336 -8.51 0.24 -1.13
C GLY A 336 -8.63 -0.94 -0.17
N GLY A 337 -9.79 -1.60 -0.14
CA GLY A 337 -10.10 -2.71 0.74
C GLY A 337 -10.59 -2.29 2.13
N ASN A 338 -10.62 -1.00 2.45
CA ASN A 338 -11.10 -0.52 3.74
C ASN A 338 -12.63 -0.29 3.72
N PRO A 339 -13.30 -0.35 4.89
CA PRO A 339 -14.66 0.13 5.02
C PRO A 339 -14.76 1.63 4.74
N LYS A 340 -15.87 2.05 4.14
CA LYS A 340 -16.10 3.46 3.79
C LYS A 340 -16.78 4.19 4.96
N ILE A 341 -15.97 4.85 5.79
CA ILE A 341 -16.44 5.62 6.95
C ILE A 341 -16.39 7.12 6.65
N SER A 342 -17.46 7.82 6.97
CA SER A 342 -17.58 9.28 6.81
C SER A 342 -18.07 9.96 8.08
N LEU A 343 -17.79 11.24 8.20
CA LEU A 343 -18.39 12.11 9.22
C LEU A 343 -19.80 12.53 8.79
N ASP A 344 -20.73 12.54 9.73
CA ASP A 344 -22.05 13.16 9.55
C ASP A 344 -21.93 14.69 9.63
N GLY A 345 -21.37 15.27 8.58
CA GLY A 345 -21.05 16.68 8.48
C GLY A 345 -19.68 17.08 9.04
N LEU A 346 -19.25 18.29 8.72
CA LEU A 346 -17.93 18.83 9.05
C LEU A 346 -17.99 19.98 10.07
N GLY A 347 -19.15 20.16 10.71
CA GLY A 347 -19.43 21.28 11.61
C GLY A 347 -19.39 20.93 13.10
N ALA A 348 -19.10 19.68 13.45
CA ALA A 348 -19.06 19.26 14.85
C ALA A 348 -17.95 20.01 15.60
N MET A 349 -18.30 20.52 16.79
CA MET A 349 -17.43 21.30 17.67
C MET A 349 -17.10 20.50 18.94
N PRO A 350 -15.95 20.77 19.59
CA PRO A 350 -15.63 20.14 20.87
C PRO A 350 -16.78 20.22 21.88
N GLY A 351 -17.08 19.10 22.53
CA GLY A 351 -18.21 18.95 23.46
C GLY A 351 -19.53 18.53 22.80
N GLN A 352 -19.57 18.38 21.47
CA GLN A 352 -20.66 17.71 20.75
C GLN A 352 -20.32 16.25 20.45
N ASP A 353 -21.32 15.44 20.12
CA ASP A 353 -21.09 14.05 19.70
C ASP A 353 -20.44 14.03 18.31
N LEU A 354 -19.40 13.21 18.15
CA LEU A 354 -18.80 12.94 16.84
C LEU A 354 -19.56 11.80 16.18
N VAL A 355 -20.33 12.11 15.15
CA VAL A 355 -21.16 11.12 14.46
C VAL A 355 -20.48 10.68 13.17
N LEU A 356 -20.36 9.36 13.01
CA LEU A 356 -19.77 8.68 11.87
C LEU A 356 -20.83 7.82 11.20
N GLN A 357 -20.75 7.73 9.88
CA GLN A 357 -21.58 6.87 9.05
C GLN A 357 -20.69 5.88 8.30
N HIS A 358 -20.94 4.59 8.50
CA HIS A 358 -20.46 3.54 7.63
C HIS A 358 -21.39 3.44 6.43
N GLU A 359 -20.85 3.74 5.24
CA GLU A 359 -21.49 3.43 3.97
C GLU A 359 -21.29 1.95 3.66
N HIS A 360 -22.21 1.14 4.15
CA HIS A 360 -22.14 -0.32 4.04
C HIS A 360 -22.24 -0.75 2.57
N ASP A 361 -21.23 -1.47 2.10
CA ASP A 361 -21.13 -1.99 0.74
C ASP A 361 -21.38 -3.50 0.64
N GLY A 362 -21.95 -4.09 1.69
CA GLY A 362 -22.15 -5.54 1.85
C GLY A 362 -21.14 -6.19 2.80
N ARG A 363 -20.11 -5.46 3.24
CA ARG A 363 -19.11 -5.95 4.20
C ARG A 363 -19.40 -5.45 5.60
N ASP A 364 -19.64 -6.38 6.52
CA ASP A 364 -19.79 -6.08 7.93
C ASP A 364 -18.48 -5.66 8.58
N LEU A 365 -18.55 -4.78 9.58
CA LEU A 365 -17.38 -4.39 10.36
C LEU A 365 -16.96 -5.49 11.34
N HIS A 366 -15.66 -5.69 11.51
CA HIS A 366 -15.14 -6.55 12.57
C HIS A 366 -15.34 -5.87 13.93
N GLY A 367 -16.36 -6.31 14.67
CA GLY A 367 -16.79 -5.63 15.90
C GLY A 367 -15.71 -5.45 16.96
N GLY A 368 -14.72 -6.36 17.05
CA GLY A 368 -13.59 -6.20 17.96
C GLY A 368 -12.64 -5.06 17.60
N GLU A 369 -12.32 -4.92 16.31
CA GLU A 369 -11.42 -3.86 15.81
C GLU A 369 -12.13 -2.51 15.78
N ALA A 370 -13.38 -2.49 15.30
CA ALA A 370 -14.18 -1.28 15.24
C ALA A 370 -14.42 -0.66 16.63
N LYS A 371 -14.68 -1.46 17.67
CA LYS A 371 -14.81 -0.95 19.05
C LYS A 371 -13.52 -0.29 19.55
N ARG A 372 -12.36 -0.87 19.26
CA ARG A 372 -11.06 -0.27 19.63
C ARG A 372 -10.81 1.03 18.89
N LEU A 373 -11.16 1.07 17.60
CA LEU A 373 -11.07 2.26 16.76
C LEU A 373 -11.98 3.38 17.30
N LEU A 374 -13.24 3.07 17.64
CA LEU A 374 -14.17 4.03 18.22
C LEU A 374 -13.69 4.57 19.57
N GLN A 375 -13.09 3.72 20.41
CA GLN A 375 -12.50 4.17 21.67
C GLN A 375 -11.33 5.14 21.43
N GLY A 376 -10.44 4.83 20.48
CA GLY A 376 -9.37 5.75 20.09
C GLY A 376 -9.89 7.08 19.58
N LEU A 377 -10.95 7.08 18.76
CA LEU A 377 -11.60 8.30 18.30
C LEU A 377 -12.21 9.10 19.46
N ALA A 378 -12.86 8.43 20.42
CA ALA A 378 -13.46 9.09 21.57
C ALA A 378 -12.42 9.79 22.45
N GLU A 379 -11.25 9.17 22.63
CA GLU A 379 -10.14 9.76 23.35
C GLU A 379 -9.53 10.98 22.62
N LEU A 380 -9.37 10.91 21.29
CA LEU A 380 -8.88 12.04 20.49
C LEU A 380 -9.91 13.19 20.50
N TRP A 381 -11.19 12.86 20.39
CA TRP A 381 -12.28 13.82 20.39
C TRP A 381 -12.60 14.38 21.78
N GLN A 382 -12.19 13.69 22.85
CA GLN A 382 -12.53 13.98 24.23
C GLN A 382 -14.06 14.07 24.45
N GLY A 383 -14.79 13.15 23.83
CA GLY A 383 -16.24 13.16 23.82
C GLY A 383 -16.84 11.84 23.34
N ARG A 384 -18.17 11.81 23.20
CA ARG A 384 -18.87 10.64 22.68
C ARG A 384 -18.70 10.55 21.17
N VAL A 385 -18.42 9.34 20.70
CA VAL A 385 -18.37 8.99 19.28
C VAL A 385 -19.48 7.99 19.00
N VAL A 386 -20.25 8.24 17.95
CA VAL A 386 -21.35 7.39 17.50
C VAL A 386 -21.05 6.95 16.07
N LEU A 387 -21.16 5.66 15.80
CA LEU A 387 -21.03 5.08 14.47
C LEU A 387 -22.34 4.39 14.08
N HIS A 388 -22.97 4.92 13.04
CA HIS A 388 -24.07 4.27 12.36
C HIS A 388 -23.54 3.28 11.33
N THR A 389 -23.94 2.02 11.43
CA THR A 389 -23.53 0.93 10.53
C THR A 389 -24.68 -0.04 10.29
N SER A 390 -24.49 -0.99 9.37
CA SER A 390 -25.30 -2.21 9.32
C SER A 390 -24.46 -3.41 9.73
N GLN A 391 -25.10 -4.39 10.38
CA GLN A 391 -24.51 -5.68 10.73
C GLN A 391 -25.54 -6.76 10.42
N GLN A 392 -25.15 -7.79 9.64
CA GLN A 392 -26.04 -8.88 9.23
C GLN A 392 -27.35 -8.41 8.58
N GLY A 393 -27.32 -7.24 7.92
CA GLY A 393 -28.48 -6.64 7.26
C GLY A 393 -29.43 -5.85 8.17
N GLU A 394 -29.10 -5.70 9.44
CA GLU A 394 -29.85 -4.85 10.39
C GLU A 394 -29.09 -3.56 10.68
N GLU A 395 -29.81 -2.46 10.96
CA GLU A 395 -29.19 -1.22 11.42
C GLU A 395 -28.59 -1.40 12.81
N ALA A 396 -27.36 -0.93 12.99
CA ALA A 396 -26.63 -1.00 14.24
C ALA A 396 -26.00 0.36 14.55
N VAL A 397 -26.07 0.76 15.81
CA VAL A 397 -25.43 1.97 16.32
C VAL A 397 -24.41 1.55 17.36
N TRP A 398 -23.14 1.87 17.09
CA TRP A 398 -22.03 1.59 18.00
C TRP A 398 -21.52 2.89 18.58
N GLU A 399 -21.20 2.87 19.87
CA GLU A 399 -20.84 4.09 20.58
C GLU A 399 -19.63 3.85 21.46
N ALA A 400 -18.81 4.89 21.61
CA ALA A 400 -17.71 4.94 22.55
C ALA A 400 -17.73 6.29 23.27
N GLY A 401 -17.40 6.27 24.56
CA GLY A 401 -17.30 7.46 25.40
C GLY A 401 -15.86 7.75 25.77
N TRP A 402 -15.61 9.00 26.13
CA TRP A 402 -14.37 9.39 26.78
C TRP A 402 -14.59 9.53 28.29
N ASP A 403 -13.87 8.72 29.06
CA ASP A 403 -14.06 8.63 30.51
C ASP A 403 -13.34 9.75 31.29
N GLY A 404 -12.76 10.75 30.60
CA GLY A 404 -12.05 11.88 31.22
C GLY A 404 -10.70 11.53 31.85
N VAL A 405 -10.40 10.25 32.00
CA VAL A 405 -9.10 9.75 32.46
C VAL A 405 -8.19 9.67 31.23
N HIS A 406 -7.22 10.59 31.13
CA HIS A 406 -5.99 10.20 30.44
C HIS A 406 -5.54 8.92 31.13
N SER A 407 -5.47 7.80 30.41
CA SER A 407 -4.90 6.56 30.94
C SER A 407 -3.42 6.78 31.27
N GLU A 408 -3.15 7.53 32.33
CA GLU A 408 -2.06 7.32 33.25
C GLU A 408 -2.50 6.12 34.10
N CYS A 409 -1.68 5.07 34.13
CA CYS A 409 -1.97 3.72 34.66
C CYS A 409 -2.57 2.72 33.64
N ALA A 410 -1.70 1.95 32.99
CA ALA A 410 -1.32 0.61 33.44
C ALA A 410 -0.09 0.13 32.68
#